data_AF-A0A4Y8Y069-F1
#
_entry.id   AF-A0A4Y8Y069-F1
#
_cell.length_a   1.000
_cell.length_b   1.000
_cell.length_c   1.000
_cell.angle_alpha   90.00
_cell.angle_beta   90.00
_cell.angle_gamma   90.00
#
_symmetry.space_group_name_H-M   'P 1'
#
loop_
_entity.id
_entity.type
_entity.pdbx_description
1 polymer ?
#
loop_
_entity_poly.entity_id
_entity_poly.type
_entity_poly.pdbx_seq_one_letter_code
_entity_poly.pdbx_strand_id
1 'polypeptide(L)'
;MNDAVVIRFPRSPAVWVLLALGAPAVPVAAGCVAYRITRLGVDAPFWAGDAVGIAALVFLLLGGWVLRMVTVSVRADEEGVRVRTWLRRRGVPWSDVADVQQLVRTHRYGQTYRVVLRRRDGGTVGLPLPQGAPGRGAYQQRYEADLASLRELHRRYGAPEADHLVVITSRTAGRAWKGLFVLGVGLLAGSALAAAFVPAVSAQLREWRAAVSCPEGEVGRECLSTRVAVVERTDPAGGRGRSWLYFTDDRPVDRLSVDQDAANAFRPGDRVTLTVWRGAVRQVSGGRHEWTEHFATGGEIAVVSGLLALGAGVPAAQLLIRRRARRLPADSVVPSVWPFVVALAGTGVWLLPYAHTLTTDPFLSGAALRWSVPGVVVSVALLRWAWWATRIGGAGTAVAAGPPAGPTFVTARFLDATEYNPHLFGTHVVLGDGPPAVVPHAGPGRFAAREIPVSRLSLGEVRRARGAEGDLVPRDWEVAELSDAGAPVRLAAAPEDLRFVLRELGLTSGPAGARGASAAGTRSGS
;
A
#
# COMPACT_ATOMS: atom_id res chain seq x y z
N MET A 1 42.39 -14.42 10.15
CA MET A 1 41.01 -14.93 10.00
C MET A 1 40.37 -14.16 8.86
N ASN A 2 39.81 -14.84 7.86
CA ASN A 2 39.13 -14.17 6.75
C ASN A 2 37.74 -13.75 7.22
N ASP A 3 37.57 -12.48 7.60
CA ASP A 3 36.29 -11.89 8.05
C ASP A 3 35.29 -11.69 6.89
N ALA A 4 35.27 -12.61 5.92
CA ALA A 4 34.40 -12.54 4.76
C ALA A 4 33.09 -13.31 5.04
N VAL A 5 31.95 -12.62 4.96
CA VAL A 5 30.62 -13.21 5.09
C VAL A 5 30.06 -13.48 3.69
N VAL A 6 29.65 -14.72 3.44
CA VAL A 6 29.06 -15.13 2.15
C VAL A 6 27.63 -15.62 2.37
N ILE A 7 26.67 -14.82 1.91
CA ILE A 7 25.24 -15.09 2.03
C ILE A 7 24.71 -15.62 0.69
N ARG A 8 24.11 -16.81 0.73
CA ARG A 8 23.53 -17.51 -0.43
C ARG A 8 22.18 -18.10 -0.06
N PHE A 9 21.29 -18.23 -1.04
CA PHE A 9 20.06 -19.00 -0.83
C PHE A 9 20.40 -20.45 -0.47
N PRO A 10 19.70 -21.06 0.50
CA PRO A 10 19.85 -22.47 0.77
C PRO A 10 19.48 -23.26 -0.49
N ARG A 11 20.39 -24.13 -0.92
CA ARG A 11 20.16 -25.01 -2.06
C ARG A 11 19.37 -26.21 -1.56
N SER A 12 18.07 -26.24 -1.85
CA SER A 12 17.23 -27.41 -1.59
C SER A 12 17.15 -28.29 -2.84
N PRO A 13 16.91 -29.61 -2.71
CA PRO A 13 16.71 -30.49 -3.86
C PRO A 13 15.53 -30.04 -4.75
N ALA A 14 14.45 -29.49 -4.16
CA ALA A 14 13.30 -28.96 -4.88
C ALA A 14 13.64 -27.83 -5.86
N VAL A 15 14.62 -26.98 -5.51
CA VAL A 15 15.11 -25.90 -6.38
C VAL A 15 15.78 -26.47 -7.64
N TRP A 16 16.52 -27.58 -7.52
CA TRP A 16 17.13 -28.25 -8.66
C TRP A 16 16.10 -28.95 -9.55
N VAL A 17 15.04 -29.52 -8.96
CA VAL A 17 13.92 -30.10 -9.71
C VAL A 17 13.20 -29.04 -10.54
N LEU A 18 12.88 -27.87 -9.96
CA LEU A 18 12.24 -26.77 -10.69
C LEU A 18 13.12 -26.23 -11.83
N LEU A 19 14.44 -26.21 -11.62
CA LEU A 19 15.39 -25.80 -12.65
C LEU A 19 15.46 -26.83 -13.80
N ALA A 20 15.47 -28.13 -13.46
CA ALA A 20 15.46 -29.22 -14.43
C ALA A 20 14.17 -29.25 -15.26
N LEU A 21 13.02 -28.92 -14.66
CA LEU A 21 11.73 -28.82 -15.36
C LEU A 21 11.65 -27.59 -16.30
N GLY A 22 12.38 -26.51 -16.02
CA GLY A 22 12.39 -25.32 -16.86
C GLY A 22 13.14 -25.49 -18.19
N ALA A 23 14.16 -26.36 -18.24
CA ALA A 23 14.95 -26.61 -19.44
C ALA A 23 14.15 -27.18 -20.63
N PRO A 24 13.32 -28.24 -20.46
CA PRO A 24 12.47 -28.76 -21.55
C PRO A 24 11.29 -27.84 -21.90
N ALA A 25 10.95 -26.85 -21.04
CA ALA A 25 9.84 -25.95 -21.31
C ALA A 25 10.12 -24.96 -22.47
N VAL A 26 11.40 -24.64 -22.74
CA VAL A 26 11.82 -23.77 -23.85
C VAL A 26 11.40 -24.36 -25.21
N PRO A 27 11.83 -25.58 -25.61
CA PRO A 27 11.47 -26.14 -26.91
C PRO A 27 9.98 -26.42 -27.03
N VAL A 28 9.28 -26.78 -25.94
CA VAL A 28 7.83 -27.01 -25.95
C VAL A 28 7.06 -25.70 -26.21
N ALA A 29 7.37 -24.62 -25.48
CA ALA A 29 6.71 -23.33 -25.69
C ALA A 29 6.98 -22.79 -27.12
N ALA A 30 8.22 -22.89 -27.58
CA ALA A 30 8.60 -22.47 -28.94
C ALA A 30 7.88 -23.31 -30.01
N GLY A 31 7.81 -24.63 -29.82
CA GLY A 31 7.09 -25.55 -30.72
C GLY A 31 5.59 -25.25 -30.81
N CYS A 32 4.93 -25.01 -29.67
CA CYS A 32 3.50 -24.66 -29.64
C CYS A 32 3.22 -23.31 -30.33
N VAL A 33 4.04 -22.28 -30.08
CA VAL A 33 3.90 -20.97 -30.72
C VAL A 33 4.17 -21.06 -32.22
N ALA A 34 5.24 -21.75 -32.63
CA ALA A 34 5.57 -21.95 -34.04
C ALA A 34 4.47 -22.73 -34.77
N TYR A 35 3.93 -23.78 -34.17
CA TYR A 35 2.80 -24.54 -34.73
C TYR A 35 1.56 -23.65 -34.89
N ARG A 36 1.22 -22.83 -33.88
CA ARG A 36 0.08 -21.91 -33.99
C ARG A 36 0.25 -20.91 -35.15
N ILE A 37 1.42 -20.27 -35.24
CA ILE A 37 1.70 -19.27 -36.28
C ILE A 37 1.70 -19.91 -37.68
N THR A 38 2.30 -21.09 -37.83
CA THR A 38 2.51 -21.71 -39.16
C THR A 38 1.33 -22.54 -39.67
N ARG A 39 0.53 -23.15 -38.77
CA ARG A 39 -0.55 -24.07 -39.15
C ARG A 39 -1.96 -23.53 -38.90
N LEU A 40 -2.16 -22.76 -37.83
CA LEU A 40 -3.50 -22.37 -37.38
C LEU A 40 -3.83 -20.90 -37.72
N GLY A 41 -2.83 -20.03 -37.80
CA GLY A 41 -3.02 -18.59 -37.94
C GLY A 41 -3.23 -17.91 -36.59
N VAL A 42 -3.01 -16.59 -36.55
CA VAL A 42 -3.07 -15.79 -35.32
C VAL A 42 -4.50 -15.69 -34.79
N ASP A 43 -5.50 -15.77 -35.67
CA ASP A 43 -6.92 -15.59 -35.37
C ASP A 43 -7.64 -16.91 -34.99
N ALA A 44 -6.93 -18.03 -34.93
CA ALA A 44 -7.53 -19.31 -34.58
C ALA A 44 -8.05 -19.34 -33.13
N PRO A 45 -9.18 -20.03 -32.86
CA PRO A 45 -9.71 -20.21 -31.51
C PRO A 45 -8.73 -20.98 -30.62
N PHE A 46 -8.90 -20.82 -29.30
CA PHE A 46 -8.04 -21.45 -28.29
C PHE A 46 -8.13 -22.99 -28.36
N TRP A 47 -6.98 -23.67 -28.42
CA TRP A 47 -6.91 -25.14 -28.53
C TRP A 47 -5.99 -25.75 -27.46
N ALA A 48 -5.99 -27.09 -27.31
CA ALA A 48 -5.24 -27.78 -26.25
C ALA A 48 -3.72 -27.47 -26.26
N GLY A 49 -3.13 -27.24 -27.43
CA GLY A 49 -1.72 -26.84 -27.55
C GLY A 49 -1.41 -25.46 -26.97
N ASP A 50 -2.39 -24.56 -26.87
CA ASP A 50 -2.22 -23.26 -26.22
C ASP A 50 -2.11 -23.41 -24.71
N ALA A 51 -2.89 -24.31 -24.11
CA ALA A 51 -2.78 -24.62 -22.68
C ALA A 51 -1.41 -25.21 -22.34
N VAL A 52 -0.89 -26.11 -23.19
CA VAL A 52 0.47 -26.66 -23.06
C VAL A 52 1.53 -25.57 -23.24
N GLY A 53 1.37 -24.68 -24.23
CA GLY A 53 2.27 -23.55 -24.45
C GLY A 53 2.30 -22.57 -23.28
N ILE A 54 1.14 -22.25 -22.69
CA ILE A 54 1.01 -21.41 -21.49
C ILE A 54 1.66 -22.10 -20.30
N ALA A 55 1.40 -23.39 -20.07
CA ALA A 55 2.04 -24.14 -18.99
C ALA A 55 3.57 -24.16 -19.14
N ALA A 56 4.08 -24.41 -20.34
CA ALA A 56 5.51 -24.36 -20.64
C ALA A 56 6.09 -22.95 -20.41
N LEU A 57 5.40 -21.88 -20.80
CA LEU A 57 5.81 -20.52 -20.51
C LEU A 57 5.87 -20.24 -19.00
N VAL A 58 4.92 -20.75 -18.22
CA VAL A 58 4.95 -20.63 -16.75
C VAL A 58 6.16 -21.36 -16.17
N PHE A 59 6.46 -22.59 -16.61
CA PHE A 59 7.66 -23.32 -16.16
C PHE A 59 8.96 -22.64 -16.59
N LEU A 60 9.00 -22.03 -17.78
CA LEU A 60 10.13 -21.21 -18.24
C LEU A 60 10.36 -20.01 -17.31
N LEU A 61 9.31 -19.24 -17.03
CA LEU A 61 9.40 -18.06 -16.17
C LEU A 61 9.77 -18.45 -14.73
N LEU A 62 9.22 -19.56 -14.22
CA LEU A 62 9.53 -20.10 -12.92
C LEU A 62 10.99 -20.59 -12.85
N GLY A 63 11.44 -21.35 -13.85
CA GLY A 63 12.82 -21.83 -13.97
C GLY A 63 13.83 -20.68 -14.05
N GLY A 64 13.55 -19.65 -14.86
CA GLY A 64 14.35 -18.44 -14.94
C GLY A 64 14.38 -17.66 -13.63
N TRP A 65 13.26 -17.58 -12.91
CA TRP A 65 13.20 -16.98 -11.59
C TRP A 65 14.01 -17.78 -10.55
N VAL A 66 13.90 -19.11 -10.53
CA VAL A 66 14.67 -20.00 -9.66
C VAL A 66 16.16 -19.89 -9.96
N LEU A 67 16.56 -19.93 -11.23
CA LEU A 67 17.95 -19.74 -11.65
C LEU A 67 18.50 -18.40 -11.16
N ARG A 68 17.71 -17.33 -11.31
CA ARG A 68 18.06 -16.01 -10.76
C ARG A 68 18.26 -16.07 -9.24
N MET A 69 17.42 -16.78 -8.50
CA MET A 69 17.55 -16.91 -7.04
C MET A 69 18.78 -17.72 -6.63
N VAL A 70 19.08 -18.83 -7.31
CA VAL A 70 20.25 -19.69 -6.99
C VAL A 70 21.59 -19.01 -7.29
N THR A 71 21.62 -18.16 -8.32
CA THR A 71 22.82 -17.43 -8.73
C THR A 71 23.06 -16.16 -7.92
N VAL A 72 22.09 -15.74 -7.11
CA VAL A 72 22.24 -14.61 -6.20
C VAL A 72 23.21 -15.00 -5.08
N SER A 73 24.27 -14.22 -4.96
CA SER A 73 25.16 -14.25 -3.81
C SER A 73 25.49 -12.84 -3.36
N VAL A 74 25.56 -12.65 -2.05
CA VAL A 74 26.04 -11.43 -1.43
C VAL A 74 27.28 -11.80 -0.64
N ARG A 75 28.40 -11.18 -0.97
CA ARG A 75 29.66 -11.31 -0.24
C ARG A 75 29.97 -9.97 0.40
N ALA A 76 30.29 -9.98 1.69
CA ALA A 76 30.78 -8.81 2.39
C ALA A 76 32.17 -9.14 2.94
N ASP A 77 33.14 -8.29 2.66
CA ASP A 77 34.53 -8.39 3.11
C ASP A 77 35.02 -7.00 3.52
N GLU A 78 36.32 -6.84 3.81
CA GLU A 78 36.91 -5.57 4.23
C GLU A 78 36.75 -4.43 3.21
N GLU A 79 36.62 -4.75 1.92
CA GLU A 79 36.48 -3.74 0.87
C GLU A 79 35.05 -3.19 0.81
N GLY A 80 34.03 -4.02 1.11
CA GLY A 80 32.64 -3.63 1.00
C GLY A 80 31.68 -4.80 0.78
N VAL A 81 30.52 -4.48 0.21
CA VAL A 81 29.48 -5.46 -0.13
C VAL A 81 29.44 -5.66 -1.63
N ARG A 82 29.70 -6.90 -2.07
CA ARG A 82 29.61 -7.34 -3.46
C ARG A 82 28.36 -8.18 -3.66
N VAL A 83 27.44 -7.68 -4.48
CA VAL A 83 26.25 -8.39 -4.93
C VAL A 83 26.51 -8.97 -6.31
N ARG A 84 26.37 -10.29 -6.43
CA ARG A 84 26.43 -11.00 -7.71
C ARG A 84 25.07 -11.63 -7.97
N THR A 85 24.45 -11.21 -9.06
CA THR A 85 23.28 -11.84 -9.66
C THR A 85 23.67 -12.40 -11.03
N TRP A 86 22.83 -13.24 -11.65
CA TRP A 86 23.10 -13.75 -13.00
C TRP A 86 23.37 -12.64 -14.04
N LEU A 87 22.62 -11.53 -13.98
CA LEU A 87 22.71 -10.44 -14.97
C LEU A 87 23.66 -9.31 -14.59
N ARG A 88 23.95 -9.12 -13.30
CA ARG A 88 24.69 -7.95 -12.82
C ARG A 88 25.58 -8.29 -11.63
N ARG A 89 26.80 -7.75 -11.66
CA ARG A 89 27.72 -7.66 -10.51
C ARG A 89 27.75 -6.20 -10.06
N ARG A 90 27.62 -5.96 -8.76
CA ARG A 90 27.69 -4.62 -8.16
C ARG A 90 28.48 -4.70 -6.86
N GLY A 91 29.55 -3.93 -6.75
CA GLY A 91 30.24 -3.66 -5.49
C GLY A 91 29.77 -2.34 -4.90
N VAL A 92 29.69 -2.26 -3.58
CA VAL A 92 29.50 -1.02 -2.84
C VAL A 92 30.55 -1.01 -1.73
N PRO A 93 31.56 -0.11 -1.78
CA PRO A 93 32.58 -0.05 -0.76
C PRO A 93 31.99 0.42 0.58
N TRP A 94 32.56 0.03 1.71
CA TRP A 94 32.04 0.46 3.02
C TRP A 94 32.10 1.97 3.22
N SER A 95 33.07 2.65 2.61
CA SER A 95 33.17 4.11 2.60
C SER A 95 31.93 4.78 1.99
N ASP A 96 31.30 4.15 1.00
CA ASP A 96 30.06 4.63 0.37
C ASP A 96 28.81 4.29 1.19
N VAL A 97 28.87 3.34 2.12
CA VAL A 97 27.72 2.89 2.90
C VAL A 97 27.56 3.77 4.14
N ALA A 98 26.45 4.51 4.19
CA ALA A 98 26.04 5.31 5.33
C ALA A 98 25.47 4.43 6.45
N ASP A 99 24.57 3.50 6.12
CA ASP A 99 23.93 2.59 7.08
C ASP A 99 23.53 1.26 6.43
N VAL A 100 23.58 0.18 7.23
CA VAL A 100 22.91 -1.10 6.94
C VAL A 100 21.50 -1.08 7.55
N GLN A 101 20.48 -1.10 6.69
CA GLN A 101 19.08 -0.89 7.08
C GLN A 101 18.24 -2.16 6.86
N GLN A 102 17.21 -2.34 7.69
CA GLN A 102 16.23 -3.42 7.54
C GLN A 102 14.94 -2.88 6.92
N LEU A 103 14.55 -3.37 5.75
CA LEU A 103 13.25 -3.11 5.14
C LEU A 103 12.25 -4.20 5.55
N VAL A 104 11.19 -3.79 6.24
CA VAL A 104 10.04 -4.62 6.62
C VAL A 104 8.90 -4.40 5.64
N ARG A 105 8.46 -5.47 4.98
CA ARG A 105 7.27 -5.47 4.12
C ARG A 105 6.18 -6.33 4.75
N THR A 106 5.13 -5.67 5.22
CA THR A 106 3.90 -6.30 5.70
C THR A 106 3.02 -6.70 4.52
N HIS A 107 2.58 -7.96 4.53
CA HIS A 107 1.59 -8.54 3.62
C HIS A 107 0.41 -9.07 4.44
N ARG A 108 -0.69 -9.47 3.78
CA ARG A 108 -1.89 -9.99 4.45
C ARG A 108 -1.61 -11.18 5.38
N TYR A 109 -0.63 -12.02 5.03
CA TYR A 109 -0.32 -13.28 5.73
C TYR A 109 1.02 -13.26 6.47
N GLY A 110 1.62 -12.09 6.71
CA GLY A 110 2.85 -11.98 7.47
C GLY A 110 3.79 -10.88 7.00
N GLN A 111 4.97 -10.83 7.60
CA GLN A 111 6.00 -9.85 7.26
C GLN A 111 7.15 -10.50 6.50
N THR A 112 7.84 -9.71 5.69
CA THR A 112 9.09 -10.13 5.04
C THR A 112 10.16 -9.09 5.30
N TYR A 113 11.34 -9.55 5.71
CA TYR A 113 12.48 -8.72 6.06
C TYR A 113 13.51 -8.79 4.93
N ARG A 114 14.07 -7.64 4.57
CA ARG A 114 15.15 -7.52 3.58
C ARG A 114 16.17 -6.50 4.07
N VAL A 115 17.42 -6.68 3.66
CA VAL A 115 18.48 -5.70 3.95
C VAL A 115 18.61 -4.71 2.81
N VAL A 116 18.78 -3.44 3.14
CA VAL A 116 19.02 -2.35 2.21
C VAL A 116 20.23 -1.58 2.69
N LEU A 117 21.18 -1.32 1.80
CA LEU A 117 22.31 -0.44 2.08
C LEU A 117 21.90 0.99 1.71
N ARG A 118 21.96 1.90 2.67
CA ARG A 118 21.90 3.33 2.38
C ARG A 118 23.29 3.81 2.03
N ARG A 119 23.43 4.45 0.89
CA ARG A 119 24.68 5.07 0.45
C ARG A 119 24.75 6.52 0.96
N ARG A 120 25.96 7.03 1.11
CA ARG A 120 26.21 8.44 1.50
C ARG A 120 25.68 9.45 0.48
N ASP A 121 25.57 9.07 -0.79
CA ASP A 121 24.93 9.88 -1.84
C ASP A 121 23.39 9.96 -1.72
N GLY A 122 22.81 9.36 -0.68
CA GLY A 122 21.36 9.27 -0.44
C GLY A 122 20.68 8.16 -1.27
N GLY A 123 21.42 7.48 -2.15
CA GLY A 123 20.94 6.32 -2.88
C GLY A 123 20.72 5.13 -1.96
N THR A 124 19.88 4.19 -2.39
CA THR A 124 19.67 2.93 -1.68
C THR A 124 19.93 1.75 -2.59
N VAL A 125 20.63 0.75 -2.07
CA VAL A 125 20.93 -0.51 -2.76
C VAL A 125 20.26 -1.63 -1.97
N GLY A 126 19.13 -2.11 -2.49
CA GLY A 126 18.45 -3.26 -1.91
C GLY A 126 19.28 -4.52 -2.13
N LEU A 127 19.63 -5.22 -1.04
CA LEU A 127 20.30 -6.50 -1.15
C LEU A 127 19.26 -7.59 -1.44
N PRO A 128 19.56 -8.51 -2.37
CA PRO A 128 18.66 -9.62 -2.65
C PRO A 128 18.66 -10.66 -1.52
N LEU A 129 19.68 -10.66 -0.66
CA LEU A 129 19.87 -11.48 0.53
C LEU A 129 20.56 -10.66 1.63
N PRO A 130 20.40 -10.98 2.92
CA PRO A 130 19.54 -12.04 3.47
C PRO A 130 18.05 -11.68 3.38
N GLN A 131 17.18 -12.69 3.47
CA GLN A 131 15.72 -12.53 3.53
C GLN A 131 15.17 -13.28 4.74
N GLY A 132 14.29 -12.64 5.50
CA GLY A 132 13.65 -13.23 6.68
C GLY A 132 12.12 -13.16 6.58
N ALA A 133 11.44 -14.02 7.33
CA ALA A 133 10.00 -13.96 7.54
C ALA A 133 9.69 -14.54 8.93
N PRO A 134 8.84 -13.89 9.74
CA PRO A 134 8.45 -14.42 11.03
C PRO A 134 7.69 -15.75 10.86
N GLY A 135 7.78 -16.62 11.87
CA GLY A 135 7.15 -17.95 11.86
C GLY A 135 7.97 -19.06 11.17
N ARG A 136 9.14 -18.75 10.62
CA ARG A 136 10.10 -19.76 10.10
C ARG A 136 11.39 -19.72 10.91
N GLY A 137 11.38 -20.35 12.08
CA GLY A 137 12.45 -20.23 13.11
C GLY A 137 13.88 -20.26 12.55
N ALA A 138 14.24 -21.30 11.79
CA ALA A 138 15.60 -21.42 11.22
C ALA A 138 15.94 -20.33 10.18
N TYR A 139 14.98 -19.91 9.35
CA TYR A 139 15.21 -18.85 8.35
C TYR A 139 15.33 -17.47 9.01
N GLN A 140 14.53 -17.23 10.06
CA GLN A 140 14.58 -15.98 10.81
C GLN A 140 15.89 -15.86 11.59
N GLN A 141 16.32 -16.91 12.29
CA GLN A 141 17.61 -16.93 13.00
C GLN A 141 18.78 -16.70 12.05
N ARG A 142 18.77 -17.35 10.87
CA ARG A 142 19.80 -17.12 9.85
C ARG A 142 19.80 -15.68 9.33
N TYR A 143 18.62 -15.12 9.08
CA TYR A 143 18.50 -13.72 8.68
C TYR A 143 19.08 -12.76 9.73
N GLU A 144 18.76 -12.97 11.00
CA GLU A 144 19.26 -12.15 12.11
C GLU A 144 20.77 -12.27 12.28
N ALA A 145 21.32 -13.48 12.17
CA ALA A 145 22.76 -13.72 12.19
C ALA A 145 23.47 -13.00 11.02
N ASP A 146 22.98 -13.19 9.78
CA ASP A 146 23.56 -12.56 8.60
C ASP A 146 23.48 -11.02 8.68
N LEU A 147 22.37 -10.46 9.18
CA LEU A 147 22.21 -9.03 9.40
C LEU A 147 23.18 -8.51 10.48
N ALA A 148 23.33 -9.24 11.60
CA ALA A 148 24.27 -8.88 12.65
C ALA A 148 25.72 -8.88 12.14
N SER A 149 26.10 -9.88 11.35
CA SER A 149 27.44 -9.94 10.73
C SER A 149 27.68 -8.77 9.76
N LEU A 150 26.69 -8.41 8.93
CA LEU A 150 26.81 -7.25 8.03
C LEU A 150 26.99 -5.93 8.80
N ARG A 151 26.29 -5.75 9.92
CA ARG A 151 26.43 -4.56 10.76
C ARG A 151 27.78 -4.52 11.45
N GLU A 152 28.28 -5.66 11.93
CA GLU A 152 29.60 -5.74 12.53
C GLU A 152 30.70 -5.38 11.54
N LEU A 153 30.64 -5.90 10.30
CA LEU A 153 31.57 -5.51 9.25
C LEU A 153 31.49 -4.02 8.93
N HIS A 154 30.28 -3.44 8.87
CA HIS A 154 30.12 -2.01 8.63
C HIS A 154 30.67 -1.15 9.78
N ARG A 155 30.54 -1.59 11.03
CA ARG A 155 31.16 -0.91 12.19
C ARG A 155 32.68 -0.96 12.15
N ARG A 156 33.25 -2.07 11.66
CA ARG A 156 34.70 -2.29 11.62
C ARG A 156 35.39 -1.56 10.46
N TYR A 157 34.79 -1.62 9.27
CA TYR A 157 35.42 -1.13 8.02
C TYR A 157 34.74 0.12 7.43
N GLY A 158 33.63 0.57 8.01
CA GLY A 158 32.93 1.79 7.64
C GLY A 158 32.77 2.73 8.82
N ALA A 159 31.93 3.76 8.63
CA ALA A 159 31.54 4.70 9.67
C ALA A 159 30.02 4.86 9.62
N PRO A 160 29.26 4.02 10.36
CA PRO A 160 27.80 4.08 10.36
C PRO A 160 27.31 5.45 10.86
N GLU A 161 26.24 5.96 10.24
CA GLU A 161 25.60 7.21 10.69
C GLU A 161 24.69 6.99 11.90
N ALA A 162 24.07 5.81 11.99
CA ALA A 162 23.22 5.41 13.11
C ALA A 162 23.86 4.32 13.97
N ASP A 163 23.85 4.52 15.28
CA ASP A 163 24.31 3.53 16.26
C ASP A 163 23.33 2.34 16.40
N HIS A 164 22.07 2.53 15.99
CA HIS A 164 21.00 1.53 16.07
C HIS A 164 20.65 0.92 14.70
N LEU A 165 19.83 -0.14 14.70
CA LEU A 165 19.32 -0.71 13.44
C LEU A 165 18.23 0.21 12.88
N VAL A 166 18.49 0.81 11.73
CA VAL A 166 17.48 1.59 11.01
C VAL A 166 16.47 0.63 10.37
N VAL A 167 15.26 0.57 10.93
CA VAL A 167 14.18 -0.28 10.43
C VAL A 167 13.20 0.56 9.59
N ILE A 168 13.13 0.27 8.29
CA ILE A 168 12.22 0.90 7.33
C ILE A 168 10.96 0.04 7.20
N THR A 169 9.82 0.54 7.68
CA THR A 169 8.50 -0.09 7.47
C THR A 169 7.68 0.64 6.39
N SER A 170 6.46 0.17 6.11
CA SER A 170 5.50 0.87 5.25
C SER A 170 5.13 2.27 5.73
N ARG A 171 5.33 2.54 7.02
CA ARG A 171 4.98 3.78 7.71
C ARG A 171 6.16 4.75 7.87
N THR A 172 7.36 4.38 7.44
CA THR A 172 8.58 5.19 7.67
C THR A 172 8.95 6.07 6.47
N ALA A 173 9.71 7.13 6.74
CA ALA A 173 10.12 8.14 5.75
C ALA A 173 11.02 7.56 4.63
N GLY A 174 11.85 6.56 4.94
CA GLY A 174 12.83 5.96 4.03
C GLY A 174 12.23 5.10 2.92
N ARG A 175 10.90 4.88 2.90
CA ARG A 175 10.27 4.02 1.90
C ARG A 175 10.28 4.65 0.50
N ALA A 176 10.72 3.87 -0.49
CA ALA A 176 10.74 4.26 -1.89
C ALA A 176 9.37 4.77 -2.39
N TRP A 177 9.40 5.92 -3.07
CA TRP A 177 8.21 6.66 -3.53
C TRP A 177 7.80 6.38 -4.98
N LYS A 178 8.70 5.78 -5.77
CA LYS A 178 8.52 5.54 -7.22
C LYS A 178 7.22 4.81 -7.55
N GLY A 179 6.87 3.78 -6.78
CA GLY A 179 5.63 3.02 -7.00
C GLY A 179 4.37 3.86 -6.82
N LEU A 180 4.38 4.83 -5.89
CA LEU A 180 3.27 5.75 -5.70
C LEU A 180 3.14 6.74 -6.86
N PHE A 181 4.27 7.20 -7.40
CA PHE A 181 4.27 8.06 -8.57
C PHE A 181 3.71 7.36 -9.80
N VAL A 182 4.19 6.14 -10.10
CA VAL A 182 3.66 5.34 -11.22
C VAL A 182 2.17 5.05 -11.05
N LEU A 183 1.74 4.69 -9.83
CA LEU A 183 0.33 4.48 -9.54
C LEU A 183 -0.51 5.75 -9.75
N GLY A 184 -0.05 6.90 -9.23
CA GLY A 184 -0.74 8.18 -9.39
C GLY A 184 -0.86 8.61 -10.86
N VAL A 185 0.24 8.52 -11.62
CA VAL A 185 0.23 8.82 -13.07
C VAL A 185 -0.68 7.85 -13.82
N GLY A 186 -0.64 6.56 -13.49
CA GLY A 186 -1.51 5.56 -14.11
C GLY A 186 -3.00 5.81 -13.85
N LEU A 187 -3.37 6.21 -12.62
CA LEU A 187 -4.74 6.58 -12.28
C LEU A 187 -5.21 7.85 -13.01
N LEU A 188 -4.36 8.89 -13.11
CA LEU A 188 -4.67 10.10 -13.87
C LEU A 188 -4.79 9.83 -15.38
N ALA A 189 -3.89 9.02 -15.94
CA ALA A 189 -3.97 8.61 -17.34
C ALA A 189 -5.25 7.79 -17.61
N GLY A 190 -5.60 6.87 -16.71
CA GLY A 190 -6.85 6.13 -16.77
C GLY A 190 -8.10 7.03 -16.68
N SER A 191 -8.06 8.05 -15.82
CA SER A 191 -9.13 9.05 -15.70
C SER A 191 -9.30 9.85 -16.99
N ALA A 192 -8.21 10.34 -17.58
CA ALA A 192 -8.22 11.07 -18.85
C ALA A 192 -8.73 10.18 -20.00
N LEU A 193 -8.28 8.92 -20.06
CA LEU A 193 -8.74 7.94 -21.04
C LEU A 193 -10.23 7.68 -20.91
N ALA A 194 -10.74 7.43 -19.70
CA ALA A 194 -12.17 7.24 -19.45
C ALA A 194 -12.98 8.48 -19.87
N ALA A 195 -12.52 9.68 -19.52
CA ALA A 195 -13.18 10.93 -19.92
C ALA A 195 -13.28 11.08 -21.45
N ALA A 196 -12.24 10.67 -22.19
CA ALA A 196 -12.24 10.71 -23.65
C ALA A 196 -13.26 9.74 -24.29
N PHE A 197 -13.68 8.68 -23.59
CA PHE A 197 -14.72 7.75 -24.06
C PHE A 197 -16.16 8.23 -23.77
N VAL A 198 -16.36 9.21 -22.88
CA VAL A 198 -17.70 9.70 -22.52
C VAL A 198 -18.53 10.14 -23.74
N PRO A 199 -18.00 10.91 -24.71
CA PRO A 199 -18.76 11.30 -25.89
C PRO A 199 -19.14 10.10 -26.78
N ALA A 200 -18.23 9.13 -26.97
CA ALA A 200 -18.46 7.95 -27.80
C ALA A 200 -19.54 7.04 -27.21
N VAL A 201 -19.48 6.79 -25.89
CA VAL A 201 -20.47 5.98 -25.18
C VAL A 201 -21.84 6.68 -25.17
N SER A 202 -21.85 8.00 -24.96
CA SER A 202 -23.07 8.81 -25.06
C SER A 202 -23.65 8.83 -26.47
N ALA A 203 -22.81 8.83 -27.52
CA ALA A 203 -23.25 8.76 -28.90
C ALA A 203 -23.89 7.39 -29.20
N GLN A 204 -23.25 6.29 -28.81
CA GLN A 204 -23.78 4.95 -29.02
C GLN A 204 -25.13 4.74 -28.31
N LEU A 205 -25.29 5.25 -27.08
CA LEU A 205 -26.57 5.18 -26.38
C LEU A 205 -27.65 6.01 -27.05
N ARG A 206 -27.31 7.19 -27.59
CA ARG A 206 -28.24 8.02 -28.39
C ARG A 206 -28.62 7.34 -29.69
N GLU A 207 -27.67 6.73 -30.39
CA GLU A 207 -27.91 5.95 -31.61
C GLU A 207 -28.84 4.77 -31.34
N TRP A 208 -28.62 4.02 -30.27
CA TRP A 208 -29.51 2.94 -29.86
C TRP A 208 -30.93 3.46 -29.56
N ARG A 209 -31.07 4.54 -28.79
CA ARG A 209 -32.37 5.13 -28.45
C ARG A 209 -33.10 5.74 -29.65
N ALA A 210 -32.35 6.23 -30.63
CA ALA A 210 -32.88 6.82 -31.85
C ALA A 210 -33.04 5.80 -33.00
N ALA A 211 -32.61 4.55 -32.80
CA ALA A 211 -32.68 3.52 -33.83
C ALA A 211 -34.13 3.22 -34.18
N VAL A 212 -34.43 3.21 -35.48
CA VAL A 212 -35.75 2.91 -36.03
C VAL A 212 -35.87 1.43 -36.36
N SER A 213 -37.09 0.89 -36.35
CA SER A 213 -37.35 -0.49 -36.80
C SER A 213 -36.94 -0.68 -38.25
N CYS A 214 -36.37 -1.84 -38.56
CA CYS A 214 -36.05 -2.21 -39.94
C CYS A 214 -37.34 -2.33 -40.77
N PRO A 215 -37.30 -2.00 -42.07
CA PRO A 215 -38.35 -2.36 -43.02
C PRO A 215 -38.63 -3.87 -42.96
N GLU A 216 -39.88 -4.26 -43.21
CA GLU A 216 -40.28 -5.67 -43.14
C GLU A 216 -39.40 -6.55 -44.03
N GLY A 217 -38.87 -7.63 -43.45
CA GLY A 217 -38.01 -8.59 -44.16
C GLY A 217 -36.53 -8.21 -44.26
N GLU A 218 -36.13 -6.99 -43.87
CA GLU A 218 -34.74 -6.56 -43.92
C GLU A 218 -34.00 -6.72 -42.59
N VAL A 219 -32.71 -7.08 -42.69
CA VAL A 219 -31.77 -7.13 -41.56
C VAL A 219 -30.70 -6.07 -41.81
N GLY A 220 -30.91 -4.88 -41.26
CA GLY A 220 -29.95 -3.78 -41.37
C GLY A 220 -29.03 -3.69 -40.15
N ARG A 221 -27.80 -3.18 -40.36
CA ARG A 221 -26.89 -2.85 -39.25
C ARG A 221 -27.31 -1.60 -38.48
N GLU A 222 -28.07 -0.71 -39.10
CA GLU A 222 -28.42 0.61 -38.56
C GLU A 222 -29.85 0.70 -38.00
N CYS A 223 -30.65 -0.37 -38.16
CA CYS A 223 -32.04 -0.44 -37.71
C CYS A 223 -32.25 -1.56 -36.67
N LEU A 224 -33.37 -1.51 -35.97
CA LEU A 224 -33.80 -2.51 -34.99
C LEU A 224 -34.56 -3.62 -35.72
N SER A 225 -34.06 -4.86 -35.67
CA SER A 225 -34.80 -6.03 -36.16
C SER A 225 -35.34 -6.84 -34.98
N THR A 226 -36.63 -7.14 -34.98
CA THR A 226 -37.24 -8.02 -33.98
C THR A 226 -37.29 -9.45 -34.51
N ARG A 227 -36.96 -10.42 -33.65
CA ARG A 227 -37.08 -11.85 -33.95
C ARG A 227 -37.73 -12.58 -32.80
N VAL A 228 -38.65 -13.48 -33.13
CA VAL A 228 -39.27 -14.35 -32.13
C VAL A 228 -38.37 -15.58 -31.93
N ALA A 229 -38.08 -15.90 -30.67
CA ALA A 229 -37.33 -17.08 -30.27
C ALA A 229 -38.04 -17.78 -29.11
N VAL A 230 -37.68 -19.04 -28.87
CA VAL A 230 -38.14 -19.82 -27.70
C VAL A 230 -36.94 -20.08 -26.82
N VAL A 231 -37.09 -19.81 -25.52
CA VAL A 231 -36.07 -20.11 -24.53
C VAL A 231 -36.02 -21.62 -24.34
N GLU A 232 -34.90 -22.24 -24.68
CA GLU A 232 -34.70 -23.69 -24.51
C GLU A 232 -34.28 -24.01 -23.07
N ARG A 233 -33.33 -23.22 -22.55
CA ARG A 233 -32.74 -23.44 -21.23
C ARG A 233 -32.30 -22.12 -20.62
N THR A 234 -32.38 -22.03 -19.30
CA THR A 234 -31.79 -20.94 -18.52
C THR A 234 -30.75 -21.48 -17.55
N ASP A 235 -29.66 -20.74 -17.37
CA ASP A 235 -28.57 -21.10 -16.47
C ASP A 235 -28.22 -19.90 -15.56
N PRO A 236 -28.95 -19.73 -14.44
CA PRO A 236 -28.67 -18.67 -13.49
C PRO A 236 -27.40 -18.99 -12.69
N ALA A 237 -26.42 -18.08 -12.73
CA ALA A 237 -25.19 -18.28 -11.98
C ALA A 237 -25.43 -18.21 -10.46
N GLY A 238 -24.96 -19.22 -9.72
CA GLY A 238 -25.01 -19.26 -8.25
C GLY A 238 -23.99 -18.36 -7.53
N GLY A 239 -23.72 -17.16 -8.05
CA GLY A 239 -22.71 -16.23 -7.50
C GLY A 239 -22.34 -15.10 -8.45
N ARG A 240 -21.08 -14.62 -8.41
CA ARG A 240 -20.57 -13.54 -9.28
C ARG A 240 -20.37 -13.94 -10.76
N GLY A 241 -20.96 -15.05 -11.20
CA GLY A 241 -20.87 -15.56 -12.57
C GLY A 241 -21.85 -14.84 -13.50
N ARG A 242 -21.68 -15.06 -14.81
CA ARG A 242 -22.67 -14.62 -15.81
C ARG A 242 -23.79 -15.65 -15.89
N SER A 243 -25.03 -15.17 -15.96
CA SER A 243 -26.19 -16.01 -16.22
C SER A 243 -26.47 -16.06 -17.72
N TRP A 244 -27.07 -17.16 -18.18
CA TRP A 244 -27.25 -17.41 -19.61
C TRP A 244 -28.68 -17.82 -19.95
N LEU A 245 -29.17 -17.34 -21.09
CA LEU A 245 -30.33 -17.87 -21.79
C LEU A 245 -29.86 -18.60 -23.04
N TYR A 246 -30.39 -19.79 -23.27
CA TYR A 246 -30.17 -20.58 -24.48
C TYR A 246 -31.47 -20.59 -25.29
N PHE A 247 -31.36 -20.49 -26.62
CA PHE A 247 -32.51 -20.44 -27.52
C PHE A 247 -32.56 -21.68 -28.41
N THR A 248 -33.76 -22.13 -28.73
CA THR A 248 -33.97 -23.30 -29.60
C THR A 248 -33.29 -23.11 -30.95
N ASP A 249 -32.69 -24.19 -31.46
CA ASP A 249 -31.96 -24.24 -32.74
C ASP A 249 -30.76 -23.29 -32.83
N ASP A 250 -30.21 -22.83 -31.70
CA ASP A 250 -29.10 -21.88 -31.60
C ASP A 250 -29.35 -20.56 -32.36
N ARG A 251 -30.63 -20.18 -32.53
CA ARG A 251 -31.04 -19.03 -33.34
C ARG A 251 -31.83 -18.02 -32.51
N PRO A 252 -31.57 -16.70 -32.68
CA PRO A 252 -30.56 -16.09 -33.55
C PRO A 252 -29.13 -16.17 -32.99
N VAL A 253 -28.97 -16.57 -31.74
CA VAL A 253 -27.68 -16.80 -31.07
C VAL A 253 -27.78 -18.05 -30.20
N ASP A 254 -26.70 -18.81 -30.07
CA ASP A 254 -26.60 -20.01 -29.20
C ASP A 254 -26.94 -19.67 -27.73
N ARG A 255 -26.32 -18.60 -27.21
CA ARG A 255 -26.56 -18.13 -25.84
C ARG A 255 -26.48 -16.62 -25.70
N LEU A 256 -27.26 -16.08 -24.77
CA LEU A 256 -27.28 -14.67 -24.39
C LEU A 256 -26.90 -14.51 -22.92
N SER A 257 -25.91 -13.67 -22.65
CA SER A 257 -25.55 -13.29 -21.28
C SER A 257 -26.59 -12.31 -20.75
N VAL A 258 -27.24 -12.67 -19.65
CA VAL A 258 -28.23 -11.82 -18.97
C VAL A 258 -27.85 -11.67 -17.49
N ASP A 259 -28.49 -10.74 -16.79
CA ASP A 259 -28.40 -10.69 -15.34
C ASP A 259 -29.13 -11.88 -14.69
N GLN A 260 -28.86 -12.10 -13.41
CA GLN A 260 -29.43 -13.24 -12.68
C GLN A 260 -30.95 -13.16 -12.57
N ASP A 261 -31.51 -11.96 -12.42
CA ASP A 261 -32.95 -11.78 -12.28
C ASP A 261 -33.66 -12.13 -13.58
N ALA A 262 -33.12 -11.72 -14.73
CA ALA A 262 -33.61 -12.11 -16.05
C ALA A 262 -33.51 -13.62 -16.30
N ALA A 263 -32.39 -14.25 -15.94
CA ALA A 263 -32.24 -15.71 -16.09
C ALA A 263 -33.22 -16.51 -15.22
N ASN A 264 -33.58 -16.00 -14.04
CA ASN A 264 -34.59 -16.60 -13.17
C ASN A 264 -36.02 -16.32 -13.67
N ALA A 265 -36.23 -15.17 -14.31
CA ALA A 265 -37.53 -14.72 -14.77
C ALA A 265 -38.00 -15.43 -16.04
N PHE A 266 -37.09 -15.64 -17.00
CA PHE A 266 -37.39 -16.40 -18.22
C PHE A 266 -37.31 -17.90 -17.96
N ARG A 267 -38.31 -18.64 -18.43
CA ARG A 267 -38.42 -20.09 -18.26
C ARG A 267 -38.23 -20.82 -19.58
N PRO A 268 -37.72 -22.07 -19.54
CA PRO A 268 -37.78 -22.97 -20.69
C PRO A 268 -39.19 -23.05 -21.27
N GLY A 269 -39.32 -22.89 -22.58
CA GLY A 269 -40.58 -22.85 -23.32
C GLY A 269 -41.17 -21.45 -23.50
N ASP A 270 -40.63 -20.41 -22.84
CA ASP A 270 -41.12 -19.05 -23.02
C ASP A 270 -40.86 -18.55 -24.43
N ARG A 271 -41.92 -18.03 -25.07
CA ARG A 271 -41.83 -17.36 -26.36
C ARG A 271 -41.44 -15.90 -26.13
N VAL A 272 -40.25 -15.53 -26.57
CA VAL A 272 -39.66 -14.20 -26.35
C VAL A 272 -39.42 -13.49 -27.67
N THR A 273 -39.52 -12.17 -27.66
CA THR A 273 -39.16 -11.28 -28.75
C THR A 273 -37.80 -10.68 -28.46
N LEU A 274 -36.84 -10.97 -29.32
CA LEU A 274 -35.47 -10.48 -29.28
C LEU A 274 -35.34 -9.26 -30.18
N THR A 275 -34.97 -8.11 -29.62
CA THR A 275 -34.61 -6.92 -30.39
C THR A 275 -33.11 -6.97 -30.67
N VAL A 276 -32.75 -7.05 -31.95
CA VAL A 276 -31.37 -7.13 -32.42
C VAL A 276 -30.96 -5.79 -33.03
N TRP A 277 -29.79 -5.29 -32.62
CA TRP A 277 -29.18 -4.08 -33.17
C TRP A 277 -27.68 -4.28 -33.39
N ARG A 278 -27.21 -3.90 -34.59
CA ARG A 278 -25.82 -4.14 -35.03
C ARG A 278 -25.38 -5.60 -34.86
N GLY A 279 -26.29 -6.55 -35.09
CA GLY A 279 -26.03 -7.99 -35.01
C GLY A 279 -25.96 -8.57 -33.59
N ALA A 280 -26.27 -7.79 -32.54
CA ALA A 280 -26.32 -8.27 -31.16
C ALA A 280 -27.74 -8.13 -30.59
N VAL A 281 -28.20 -9.11 -29.82
CA VAL A 281 -29.47 -9.02 -29.07
C VAL A 281 -29.28 -8.00 -27.96
N ARG A 282 -30.06 -6.91 -27.99
CA ARG A 282 -30.00 -5.81 -27.02
C ARG A 282 -31.17 -5.80 -26.04
N GLN A 283 -32.25 -6.49 -26.36
CA GLN A 283 -33.46 -6.54 -25.53
C GLN A 283 -34.16 -7.88 -25.75
N VAL A 284 -34.70 -8.43 -24.68
CA VAL A 284 -35.52 -9.63 -24.66
C VAL A 284 -36.82 -9.28 -23.94
N SER A 285 -37.94 -9.39 -24.65
CA SER A 285 -39.26 -9.13 -24.10
C SER A 285 -40.11 -10.39 -24.22
N GLY A 286 -40.74 -10.83 -23.14
CA GLY A 286 -41.58 -12.03 -23.15
C GLY A 286 -42.48 -12.11 -21.93
N GLY A 287 -43.76 -12.46 -22.17
CA GLY A 287 -44.76 -12.56 -21.10
C GLY A 287 -44.90 -11.26 -20.30
N ARG A 288 -44.30 -11.23 -19.10
CA ARG A 288 -44.31 -10.08 -18.16
C ARG A 288 -42.92 -9.53 -17.83
N HIS A 289 -41.87 -10.03 -18.47
CA HIS A 289 -40.49 -9.64 -18.18
C HIS A 289 -39.84 -9.04 -19.41
N GLU A 290 -39.12 -7.96 -19.17
CA GLU A 290 -38.32 -7.27 -20.16
C GLU A 290 -36.91 -7.16 -19.61
N TRP A 291 -35.96 -7.73 -20.34
CA TRP A 291 -34.55 -7.55 -20.11
C TRP A 291 -33.99 -6.66 -21.20
N THR A 292 -33.22 -5.65 -20.83
CA THR A 292 -32.47 -4.82 -21.76
C THR A 292 -31.01 -4.91 -21.40
N GLU A 293 -30.14 -5.08 -22.39
CA GLU A 293 -28.70 -5.04 -22.19
C GLU A 293 -28.32 -3.69 -21.59
N HIS A 294 -27.56 -3.71 -20.50
CA HIS A 294 -27.08 -2.50 -19.87
C HIS A 294 -26.06 -1.80 -20.78
N PHE A 295 -26.49 -0.74 -21.46
CA PHE A 295 -25.58 0.17 -22.12
C PHE A 295 -24.94 1.05 -21.06
N ALA A 296 -23.60 0.98 -20.96
CA ALA A 296 -22.85 1.93 -20.15
C ALA A 296 -23.28 3.36 -20.53
N THR A 297 -23.67 4.16 -19.54
CA THR A 297 -24.03 5.54 -19.81
C THR A 297 -22.77 6.41 -19.82
N GLY A 298 -22.79 7.52 -20.55
CA GLY A 298 -21.72 8.51 -20.47
C GLY A 298 -21.50 9.02 -19.04
N GLY A 299 -22.59 9.09 -18.25
CA GLY A 299 -22.55 9.39 -16.82
C GLY A 299 -21.78 8.36 -16.00
N GLU A 300 -21.99 7.06 -16.22
CA GLU A 300 -21.22 6.00 -15.55
C GLU A 300 -19.72 6.10 -15.85
N ILE A 301 -19.35 6.33 -17.12
CA ILE A 301 -17.95 6.49 -17.51
C ILE A 301 -17.34 7.77 -16.91
N ALA A 302 -18.12 8.85 -16.82
CA ALA A 302 -17.70 10.08 -16.15
C ALA A 302 -17.49 9.85 -14.63
N VAL A 303 -18.35 9.07 -13.97
CA VAL A 303 -18.17 8.67 -12.58
C VAL A 303 -16.89 7.84 -12.40
N VAL A 304 -16.63 6.87 -13.28
CA VAL A 304 -15.37 6.10 -13.27
C VAL A 304 -14.16 7.03 -13.43
N SER A 305 -14.22 7.98 -14.36
CA SER A 305 -13.16 8.97 -14.55
C SER A 305 -12.92 9.82 -13.29
N GLY A 306 -13.99 10.30 -12.64
CA GLY A 306 -13.93 11.06 -11.39
C GLY A 306 -13.35 10.26 -10.23
N LEU A 307 -13.75 8.99 -10.07
CA LEU A 307 -13.22 8.09 -9.05
C LEU A 307 -11.72 7.82 -9.26
N LEU A 308 -11.27 7.65 -10.50
CA LEU A 308 -9.85 7.49 -10.81
C LEU A 308 -9.05 8.76 -10.48
N ALA A 309 -9.59 9.95 -10.79
CA ALA A 309 -8.97 11.23 -10.46
C ALA A 309 -8.86 11.46 -8.95
N LEU A 310 -9.96 11.24 -8.20
CA LEU A 310 -9.95 11.32 -6.73
C LEU A 310 -9.02 10.26 -6.13
N GLY A 311 -9.03 9.05 -6.68
CA GLY A 311 -8.14 7.96 -6.31
C GLY A 311 -6.66 8.32 -6.47
N ALA A 312 -6.30 9.07 -7.52
CA ALA A 312 -4.95 9.58 -7.73
C ALA A 312 -4.52 10.61 -6.67
N GLY A 313 -5.47 11.27 -6.01
CA GLY A 313 -5.21 12.16 -4.88
C GLY A 313 -4.54 11.46 -3.69
N VAL A 314 -4.83 10.16 -3.48
CA VAL A 314 -4.23 9.39 -2.37
C VAL A 314 -2.71 9.19 -2.55
N PRO A 315 -2.19 8.60 -3.65
CA PRO A 315 -0.76 8.52 -3.86
C PRO A 315 -0.10 9.90 -3.95
N ALA A 316 -0.78 10.92 -4.51
CA ALA A 316 -0.27 12.29 -4.51
C ALA A 316 -0.06 12.84 -3.08
N ALA A 317 -1.05 12.67 -2.20
CA ALA A 317 -0.94 13.04 -0.79
C ALA A 317 0.20 12.29 -0.07
N GLN A 318 0.34 10.99 -0.33
CA GLN A 318 1.46 10.21 0.22
C GLN A 318 2.82 10.71 -0.28
N LEU A 319 2.93 11.10 -1.56
CA LEU A 319 4.13 11.69 -2.13
C LEU A 319 4.45 13.05 -1.49
N LEU A 320 3.45 13.89 -1.24
CA LEU A 320 3.60 15.18 -0.56
C LEU A 320 4.10 14.99 0.88
N ILE A 321 3.47 14.10 1.64
CA ILE A 321 3.88 13.77 3.02
C ILE A 321 5.33 13.25 3.02
N ARG A 322 5.68 12.34 2.10
CA ARG A 322 7.04 11.81 1.99
C ARG A 322 8.05 12.86 1.55
N ARG A 323 7.67 13.76 0.63
CA ARG A 323 8.52 14.88 0.21
C ARG A 323 8.86 15.77 1.39
N ARG A 324 7.88 16.01 2.28
CA ARG A 324 8.09 16.76 3.52
C ARG A 324 8.94 15.99 4.53
N ALA A 325 8.75 14.68 4.61
CA ALA A 325 9.53 13.78 5.46
C ALA A 325 10.96 13.51 4.97
N ARG A 326 11.39 14.07 3.82
CA ARG A 326 12.76 13.85 3.28
C ARG A 326 13.89 14.29 4.22
N ARG A 327 13.60 15.22 5.14
CA ARG A 327 14.56 15.70 6.15
C ARG A 327 14.55 14.85 7.44
N LEU A 328 13.61 13.92 7.57
CA LEU A 328 13.53 13.05 8.73
C LEU A 328 14.45 11.83 8.56
N PRO A 329 14.95 11.25 9.66
CA PRO A 329 15.61 9.95 9.64
C PRO A 329 14.76 8.89 8.93
N ALA A 330 15.40 7.97 8.22
CA ALA A 330 14.73 7.02 7.33
C ALA A 330 13.74 6.08 8.05
N ASP A 331 13.97 5.81 9.33
CA ASP A 331 13.13 4.99 10.21
C ASP A 331 12.04 5.79 10.93
N SER A 332 12.02 7.12 10.82
CA SER A 332 10.99 7.94 11.47
C SER A 332 9.61 7.68 10.85
N VAL A 333 8.62 7.48 11.71
CA VAL A 333 7.22 7.27 11.28
C VAL A 333 6.66 8.55 10.66
N VAL A 334 6.03 8.43 9.49
CA VAL A 334 5.36 9.53 8.80
C VAL A 334 3.91 9.68 9.26
N PRO A 335 3.36 10.90 9.25
CA PRO A 335 1.95 11.12 9.53
C PRO A 335 1.03 10.27 8.66
N SER A 336 -0.15 9.94 9.19
CA SER A 336 -1.18 9.22 8.45
C SER A 336 -1.67 10.01 7.23
N VAL A 337 -2.05 9.30 6.16
CA VAL A 337 -2.70 9.90 4.98
C VAL A 337 -4.20 10.12 5.18
N TRP A 338 -4.78 9.57 6.25
CA TRP A 338 -6.22 9.62 6.53
C TRP A 338 -6.85 11.01 6.41
N PRO A 339 -6.26 12.11 6.92
CA PRO A 339 -6.84 13.44 6.75
C PRO A 339 -7.06 13.82 5.27
N PHE A 340 -6.16 13.43 4.36
CA PHE A 340 -6.35 13.65 2.93
C PHE A 340 -7.41 12.73 2.33
N VAL A 341 -7.50 11.48 2.80
CA VAL A 341 -8.56 10.56 2.35
C VAL A 341 -9.94 11.10 2.74
N VAL A 342 -10.08 11.65 3.95
CA VAL A 342 -11.31 12.31 4.41
C VAL A 342 -11.62 13.53 3.54
N ALA A 343 -10.62 14.37 3.24
CA ALA A 343 -10.81 15.53 2.36
C ALA A 343 -11.23 15.12 0.93
N LEU A 344 -10.62 14.08 0.37
CA LEU A 344 -10.96 13.54 -0.96
C LEU A 344 -12.35 12.88 -0.98
N ALA A 345 -12.73 12.16 0.07
CA ALA A 345 -14.07 11.59 0.22
C ALA A 345 -15.13 12.69 0.33
N GLY A 346 -14.87 13.72 1.15
CA GLY A 346 -15.73 14.90 1.23
C GLY A 346 -15.86 15.60 -0.13
N THR A 347 -14.76 15.67 -0.91
CA THR A 347 -14.77 16.18 -2.28
C THR A 347 -15.67 15.33 -3.19
N GLY A 348 -15.56 14.00 -3.12
CA GLY A 348 -16.40 13.09 -3.89
C GLY A 348 -17.89 13.21 -3.54
N VAL A 349 -18.23 13.37 -2.27
CA VAL A 349 -19.63 13.48 -1.81
C VAL A 349 -20.33 14.70 -2.39
N TRP A 350 -19.70 15.89 -2.36
CA TRP A 350 -20.35 17.09 -2.92
C TRP A 350 -20.38 17.09 -4.46
N LEU A 351 -19.48 16.34 -5.12
CA LEU A 351 -19.51 16.16 -6.56
C LEU A 351 -20.70 15.32 -7.06
N LEU A 352 -21.33 14.49 -6.21
CA LEU A 352 -22.50 13.69 -6.57
C LEU A 352 -23.71 14.55 -7.02
N PRO A 353 -24.20 15.52 -6.21
CA PRO A 353 -25.29 16.40 -6.65
C PRO A 353 -24.87 17.24 -7.86
N TYR A 354 -23.60 17.69 -7.93
CA TYR A 354 -23.08 18.42 -9.09
C TYR A 354 -23.17 17.59 -10.38
N ALA A 355 -22.76 16.32 -10.33
CA ALA A 355 -22.85 15.37 -11.43
C ALA A 355 -24.30 15.11 -11.89
N HIS A 356 -25.27 15.17 -10.97
CA HIS A 356 -26.68 15.00 -11.35
C HIS A 356 -27.23 16.22 -12.12
N THR A 357 -26.72 17.42 -11.85
CA THR A 357 -27.13 18.67 -12.53
C THR A 357 -26.45 18.91 -13.88
N LEU A 358 -25.47 18.08 -14.26
CA LEU A 358 -24.56 18.27 -15.39
C LEU A 358 -25.11 17.82 -16.76
N THR A 359 -26.41 17.65 -16.91
CA THR A 359 -26.98 16.92 -18.05
C THR A 359 -26.91 17.63 -19.40
N THR A 360 -26.64 18.94 -19.48
CA THR A 360 -26.59 19.63 -20.79
C THR A 360 -25.54 20.73 -20.97
N ASP A 361 -25.09 21.45 -19.94
CA ASP A 361 -24.05 22.49 -20.10
C ASP A 361 -23.15 22.66 -18.85
N PRO A 362 -21.93 22.08 -18.85
CA PRO A 362 -21.09 21.96 -17.66
C PRO A 362 -20.48 23.27 -17.16
N PHE A 363 -20.32 24.28 -18.01
CA PHE A 363 -19.58 25.49 -17.67
C PHE A 363 -20.38 26.79 -17.87
N LEU A 364 -21.60 26.71 -18.39
CA LEU A 364 -22.37 27.88 -18.83
C LEU A 364 -23.71 28.04 -18.08
N SER A 365 -24.14 27.07 -17.26
CA SER A 365 -25.36 27.21 -16.48
C SER A 365 -25.10 27.92 -15.14
N GLY A 366 -25.90 28.94 -14.81
CA GLY A 366 -25.82 29.64 -13.52
C GLY A 366 -26.04 28.72 -12.31
N ALA A 367 -26.74 27.60 -12.50
CA ALA A 367 -26.91 26.55 -11.49
C ALA A 367 -25.59 25.82 -11.19
N ALA A 368 -24.79 25.48 -12.21
CA ALA A 368 -23.48 24.85 -12.02
C ALA A 368 -22.50 25.78 -11.28
N LEU A 369 -22.53 27.08 -11.56
CA LEU A 369 -21.74 28.10 -10.84
C LEU A 369 -22.11 28.18 -9.35
N ARG A 370 -23.41 28.17 -9.02
CA ARG A 370 -23.87 28.22 -7.61
C ARG A 370 -23.45 27.01 -6.79
N TRP A 371 -23.29 25.83 -7.40
CA TRP A 371 -22.85 24.62 -6.71
C TRP A 371 -21.34 24.43 -6.68
N SER A 372 -20.63 24.83 -7.74
CA SER A 372 -19.17 24.65 -7.86
C SER A 372 -18.40 25.55 -6.88
N VAL A 373 -18.82 26.81 -6.68
CA VAL A 373 -18.10 27.75 -5.81
C VAL A 373 -18.06 27.25 -4.35
N PRO A 374 -19.18 26.93 -3.68
CA PRO A 374 -19.16 26.38 -2.33
C PRO A 374 -18.39 25.05 -2.25
N GLY A 375 -18.58 24.17 -3.23
CA GLY A 375 -17.90 22.87 -3.27
C GLY A 375 -16.38 22.99 -3.34
N VAL A 376 -15.86 23.91 -4.16
CA VAL A 376 -14.42 24.22 -4.23
C VAL A 376 -13.92 24.80 -2.91
N VAL A 377 -14.64 25.75 -2.30
CA VAL A 377 -14.27 26.34 -1.01
C VAL A 377 -14.19 25.27 0.08
N VAL A 378 -15.19 24.39 0.19
CA VAL A 378 -15.21 23.28 1.15
C VAL A 378 -14.04 22.32 0.89
N SER A 379 -13.78 21.97 -0.37
CA SER A 379 -12.66 21.09 -0.73
C SER A 379 -11.30 21.69 -0.34
N VAL A 380 -11.11 22.98 -0.61
CA VAL A 380 -9.88 23.72 -0.24
C VAL A 380 -9.73 23.79 1.28
N ALA A 381 -10.82 24.07 2.02
CA ALA A 381 -10.80 24.10 3.48
C ALA A 381 -10.41 22.73 4.07
N LEU A 382 -11.00 21.64 3.56
CA LEU A 382 -10.68 20.28 3.99
C LEU A 382 -9.24 19.89 3.67
N LEU A 383 -8.74 20.24 2.47
CA LEU A 383 -7.34 19.99 2.10
C LEU A 383 -6.37 20.82 2.92
N ARG A 384 -6.72 22.08 3.25
CA ARG A 384 -5.93 22.95 4.14
C ARG A 384 -5.88 22.39 5.55
N TRP A 385 -7.01 21.90 6.07
CA TRP A 385 -7.07 21.19 7.35
C TRP A 385 -6.21 19.93 7.32
N ALA A 386 -6.33 19.08 6.28
CA ALA A 386 -5.53 17.88 6.13
C ALA A 386 -4.01 18.18 6.06
N TRP A 387 -3.64 19.26 5.37
CA TRP A 387 -2.26 19.76 5.30
C TRP A 387 -1.74 20.21 6.67
N TRP A 388 -2.59 20.86 7.47
CA TRP A 388 -2.24 21.30 8.82
C TRP A 388 -2.12 20.10 9.78
N ALA A 389 -3.08 19.17 9.76
CA ALA A 389 -3.10 17.96 10.57
C ALA A 389 -1.92 17.02 10.29
N THR A 390 -1.38 17.04 9.06
CA THR A 390 -0.20 16.25 8.68
C THR A 390 1.11 17.03 8.80
N ARG A 391 1.10 18.19 9.47
CA ARG A 391 2.34 18.94 9.71
C ARG A 391 3.30 18.12 10.56
N ILE A 392 4.50 17.92 10.00
CA ILE A 392 5.66 17.47 10.77
C ILE A 392 6.11 18.69 11.60
N GLY A 393 5.53 18.87 12.79
CA GLY A 393 6.04 19.81 13.79
C GLY A 393 7.28 19.24 14.47
N GLY A 394 8.28 20.10 14.70
CA GLY A 394 9.20 19.91 15.83
C GLY A 394 8.45 20.20 17.13
N ALA A 395 8.99 19.78 18.27
CA ALA A 395 8.37 19.95 19.59
C ALA A 395 8.06 21.44 19.89
N GLY A 396 6.93 21.93 19.40
CA GLY A 396 6.47 23.30 19.50
C GLY A 396 5.42 23.42 20.59
N THR A 397 5.74 24.24 21.58
CA THR A 397 4.88 24.95 22.53
C THR A 397 3.37 24.82 22.30
N ALA A 398 2.79 23.79 22.91
CA ALA A 398 1.37 23.81 23.23
C ALA A 398 1.19 24.61 24.53
N VAL A 399 0.20 25.49 24.56
CA VAL A 399 -0.13 26.32 25.71
C VAL A 399 -0.51 25.39 26.87
N ALA A 400 0.21 25.52 27.98
CA ALA A 400 -0.04 24.74 29.17
C ALA A 400 -1.46 25.01 29.67
N ALA A 401 -2.33 23.99 29.60
CA ALA A 401 -3.44 23.92 30.54
C ALA A 401 -2.83 23.81 31.95
N GLY A 402 -3.38 24.58 32.90
CA GLY A 402 -2.92 24.58 34.28
C GLY A 402 -2.95 23.18 34.91
N PRO A 403 -2.19 22.96 35.99
CA PRO A 403 -2.14 21.66 36.66
C PRO A 403 -3.56 21.22 37.03
N PRO A 404 -4.00 20.03 36.59
CA PRO A 404 -5.32 19.52 36.93
C PRO A 404 -5.41 19.29 38.45
N ALA A 405 -6.54 19.69 39.05
CA ALA A 405 -6.84 19.34 40.44
C ALA A 405 -7.32 17.88 40.50
N GLY A 406 -6.44 16.98 40.97
CA GLY A 406 -6.74 15.55 41.17
C GLY A 406 -5.91 14.58 40.31
N PRO A 407 -6.16 13.26 40.41
CA PRO A 407 -5.42 12.25 39.68
C PRO A 407 -5.77 12.30 38.19
N THR A 408 -4.76 12.52 37.35
CA THR A 408 -4.90 12.61 35.90
C THR A 408 -4.29 11.37 35.25
N PHE A 409 -5.10 10.66 34.48
CA PHE A 409 -4.71 9.45 33.76
C PHE A 409 -4.33 9.83 32.33
N VAL A 410 -3.04 9.79 32.04
CA VAL A 410 -2.50 10.15 30.74
C VAL A 410 -2.21 8.88 29.96
N THR A 411 -2.67 8.79 28.72
CA THR A 411 -2.37 7.65 27.86
C THR A 411 -0.89 7.69 27.46
N ALA A 412 -0.09 6.83 28.09
CA ALA A 412 1.35 6.78 27.94
C ALA A 412 1.86 5.35 28.19
N ARG A 413 2.84 4.91 27.41
CA ARG A 413 3.29 3.52 27.37
C ARG A 413 4.81 3.42 27.42
N PHE A 414 5.33 2.62 28.34
CA PHE A 414 6.71 2.18 28.30
C PHE A 414 6.88 1.09 27.23
N LEU A 415 7.87 1.26 26.35
CA LEU A 415 8.15 0.32 25.26
C LEU A 415 9.13 -0.79 25.66
N ASP A 416 9.84 -0.58 26.76
CA ASP A 416 10.82 -1.50 27.34
C ASP A 416 10.27 -2.09 28.65
N ALA A 417 10.62 -3.34 28.94
CA ALA A 417 10.21 -3.98 30.18
C ALA A 417 10.99 -3.37 31.34
N THR A 418 10.28 -2.90 32.36
CA THR A 418 10.87 -2.28 33.57
C THR A 418 10.36 -2.97 34.82
N GLU A 419 10.96 -2.71 35.98
CA GLU A 419 10.47 -3.24 37.26
C GLU A 419 9.01 -2.84 37.56
N TYR A 420 8.64 -1.62 37.15
CA TYR A 420 7.29 -1.06 37.30
C TYR A 420 6.37 -1.34 36.10
N ASN A 421 6.86 -1.99 35.04
CA ASN A 421 6.06 -2.47 33.91
C ASN A 421 6.69 -3.71 33.24
N PRO A 422 6.83 -4.84 33.96
CA PRO A 422 7.63 -5.97 33.49
C PRO A 422 7.00 -6.70 32.30
N HIS A 423 5.69 -6.57 32.14
CA HIS A 423 4.91 -7.26 31.11
C HIS A 423 4.37 -6.32 30.02
N LEU A 424 4.76 -5.04 30.02
CA LEU A 424 4.32 -4.05 29.04
C LEU A 424 2.79 -3.85 28.97
N PHE A 425 2.09 -4.15 30.07
CA PHE A 425 0.64 -3.98 30.22
C PHE A 425 0.23 -2.56 30.65
N GLY A 426 1.18 -1.77 31.15
CA GLY A 426 0.97 -0.35 31.42
C GLY A 426 0.57 0.40 30.15
N THR A 427 -0.64 0.95 30.14
CA THR A 427 -1.20 1.72 29.02
C THR A 427 -1.37 3.21 29.36
N HIS A 428 -1.33 3.54 30.66
CA HIS A 428 -1.48 4.89 31.16
C HIS A 428 -0.47 5.18 32.26
N VAL A 429 -0.18 6.47 32.46
CA VAL A 429 0.55 7.00 33.60
C VAL A 429 -0.41 7.88 34.40
N VAL A 430 -0.55 7.60 35.69
CA VAL A 430 -1.33 8.42 36.62
C VAL A 430 -0.41 9.45 37.29
N LEU A 431 -0.81 10.71 37.21
CA LEU A 431 -0.12 11.89 37.74
C LEU A 431 -1.05 12.62 38.72
N GLY A 432 -0.51 13.31 39.71
CA GLY A 432 -1.30 13.97 40.75
C GLY A 432 -1.78 13.02 41.87
N ASP A 433 -2.10 13.58 43.04
CA ASP A 433 -2.56 12.88 44.25
C ASP A 433 -1.74 11.61 44.59
N GLY A 434 -0.43 11.79 44.72
CA GLY A 434 0.54 10.74 45.07
C GLY A 434 1.70 10.60 44.07
N PRO A 435 2.62 9.64 44.28
CA PRO A 435 3.75 9.46 43.39
C PRO A 435 3.29 9.03 41.98
N PRO A 436 3.97 9.46 40.91
CA PRO A 436 3.67 9.03 39.54
C PRO A 436 3.71 7.51 39.43
N ALA A 437 2.74 6.92 38.74
CA ALA A 437 2.65 5.46 38.62
C ALA A 437 2.15 5.00 37.25
N VAL A 438 2.55 3.81 36.84
CA VAL A 438 2.03 3.13 35.64
C VAL A 438 0.80 2.31 36.00
N VAL A 439 -0.26 2.43 35.19
CA VAL A 439 -1.52 1.69 35.37
C VAL A 439 -1.99 1.06 34.04
N PRO A 440 -2.72 -0.07 34.08
CA PRO A 440 -3.18 -0.77 32.88
C PRO A 440 -4.52 -0.25 32.33
N HIS A 441 -5.14 0.78 32.94
CA HIS A 441 -6.49 1.26 32.59
C HIS A 441 -6.62 2.79 32.59
N ALA A 442 -7.66 3.28 31.91
CA ALA A 442 -8.05 4.70 31.89
C ALA A 442 -9.05 5.07 33.01
N GLY A 443 -9.57 4.08 33.75
CA GLY A 443 -10.58 4.29 34.79
C GLY A 443 -10.03 4.94 36.07
N PRO A 444 -10.91 5.49 36.93
CA PRO A 444 -10.51 6.12 38.18
C PRO A 444 -9.87 5.11 39.16
N GLY A 445 -8.97 5.61 40.00
CA GLY A 445 -8.28 4.81 41.03
C GLY A 445 -6.90 4.29 40.60
N ARG A 446 -6.11 3.85 41.58
CA ARG A 446 -4.72 3.38 41.39
C ARG A 446 -4.62 1.85 41.41
N PHE A 447 -5.60 1.16 40.83
CA PHE A 447 -5.59 -0.30 40.82
C PHE A 447 -4.41 -0.83 39.99
N ALA A 448 -3.64 -1.76 40.59
CA ALA A 448 -2.39 -2.27 40.03
C ALA A 448 -1.36 -1.19 39.67
N ALA A 449 -1.45 -0.01 40.28
CA ALA A 449 -0.49 1.07 40.08
C ALA A 449 0.89 0.64 40.56
N ARG A 450 1.89 0.79 39.69
CA ARG A 450 3.29 0.58 40.01
C ARG A 450 4.01 1.91 39.97
N GLU A 451 4.58 2.31 41.09
CA GLU A 451 5.28 3.58 41.23
C GLU A 451 6.45 3.67 40.25
N ILE A 452 6.57 4.83 39.59
CA ILE A 452 7.68 5.16 38.70
C ILE A 452 8.78 5.77 39.57
N PRO A 453 10.00 5.19 39.61
CA PRO A 453 11.09 5.70 40.44
C PRO A 453 11.73 6.94 39.81
N VAL A 454 11.05 8.09 39.95
CA VAL A 454 11.40 9.36 39.28
C VAL A 454 12.85 9.79 39.55
N SER A 455 13.34 9.56 40.77
CA SER A 455 14.70 9.93 41.19
C SER A 455 15.82 9.23 40.41
N ARG A 456 15.51 8.12 39.73
CA ARG A 456 16.47 7.35 38.93
C ARG A 456 16.38 7.68 37.43
N LEU A 457 15.35 8.39 37.01
CA LEU A 457 15.10 8.72 35.61
C LEU A 457 15.85 9.98 35.21
N SER A 458 16.46 9.93 34.03
CA SER A 458 17.06 11.09 33.36
C SER A 458 16.60 11.13 31.91
N LEU A 459 16.24 12.31 31.43
CA LEU A 459 15.80 12.50 30.06
C LEU A 459 17.02 12.66 29.14
N GLY A 460 17.07 11.84 28.09
CA GLY A 460 18.01 11.97 26.98
C GLY A 460 17.44 12.84 25.87
N GLU A 461 16.69 12.21 24.96
CA GLU A 461 16.12 12.86 23.77
C GLU A 461 14.60 12.60 23.70
N VAL A 462 13.84 13.56 23.18
CA VAL A 462 12.46 13.34 22.75
C VAL A 462 12.42 13.33 21.23
N ARG A 463 11.95 12.22 20.66
CA ARG A 463 11.91 11.99 19.21
C ARG A 463 10.59 11.34 18.80
N ARG A 464 10.43 11.11 17.50
CA ARG A 464 9.29 10.31 17.00
C ARG A 464 9.57 8.82 17.13
N ALA A 465 8.49 8.04 17.15
CA ALA A 465 8.58 6.59 17.01
C ALA A 465 9.36 6.22 15.74
N ARG A 466 10.25 5.23 15.87
CA ARG A 466 11.11 4.73 14.80
C ARG A 466 10.79 3.27 14.49
N GLY A 467 10.77 2.91 13.21
CA GLY A 467 10.78 1.52 12.76
C GLY A 467 9.68 0.65 13.36
N ALA A 468 10.08 -0.38 14.12
CA ALA A 468 9.19 -1.33 14.79
C ALA A 468 8.40 -0.70 15.96
N GLU A 469 8.88 0.40 16.56
CA GLU A 469 8.13 1.12 17.60
C GLU A 469 6.80 1.64 17.05
N GLY A 470 6.77 2.07 15.79
CA GLY A 470 5.56 2.59 15.12
C GLY A 470 4.45 1.55 14.89
N ASP A 471 4.70 0.28 15.19
CA ASP A 471 3.67 -0.76 15.23
C ASP A 471 3.13 -0.98 16.67
N LEU A 472 3.84 -0.52 17.69
CA LEU A 472 3.47 -0.62 19.11
C LEU A 472 2.69 0.61 19.63
N VAL A 473 2.83 1.75 18.94
CA VAL A 473 2.20 3.03 19.31
C VAL A 473 1.48 3.68 18.13
N PRO A 474 0.48 4.55 18.39
CA PRO A 474 -0.12 5.41 17.36
C PRO A 474 0.90 6.26 16.61
N ARG A 475 0.58 6.66 15.37
CA ARG A 475 1.55 7.30 14.44
C ARG A 475 1.93 8.73 14.80
N ASP A 476 1.10 9.37 15.59
CA ASP A 476 1.21 10.74 16.07
C ASP A 476 1.95 10.85 17.41
N TRP A 477 2.25 9.71 18.05
CA TRP A 477 2.96 9.69 19.32
C TRP A 477 4.46 9.99 19.18
N GLU A 478 4.99 10.60 20.23
CA GLU A 478 6.43 10.84 20.44
C GLU A 478 6.96 9.86 21.48
N VAL A 479 8.28 9.65 21.47
CA VAL A 479 9.03 8.75 22.33
C VAL A 479 10.11 9.55 23.03
N ALA A 480 10.08 9.57 24.36
CA ALA A 480 11.16 10.04 25.20
C ALA A 480 12.11 8.88 25.49
N GLU A 481 13.40 9.06 25.18
CA GLU A 481 14.48 8.18 25.58
C GLU A 481 14.93 8.60 26.99
N LEU A 482 14.65 7.73 27.95
CA LEU A 482 14.99 7.90 29.36
C LEU A 482 16.15 6.97 29.72
N SER A 483 16.92 7.33 30.73
CA SER A 483 17.88 6.45 31.39
C SER A 483 17.44 6.25 32.83
N ASP A 484 17.09 5.00 33.18
CA ASP A 484 16.77 4.54 34.52
C ASP A 484 18.01 3.94 35.16
N ALA A 485 18.69 4.72 36.02
CA ALA A 485 19.95 4.32 36.64
C ALA A 485 21.01 3.79 35.63
N GLY A 486 21.04 4.35 34.42
CA GLY A 486 21.95 3.97 33.34
C GLY A 486 21.38 2.94 32.36
N ALA A 487 20.24 2.30 32.66
CA ALA A 487 19.54 1.43 31.72
C ALA A 487 18.62 2.26 30.80
N PRO A 488 18.69 2.10 29.48
CA PRO A 488 17.83 2.84 28.56
C PRO A 488 16.38 2.35 28.64
N VAL A 489 15.43 3.29 28.75
CA VAL A 489 13.99 3.04 28.84
C VAL A 489 13.26 4.02 27.94
N ARG A 490 12.33 3.55 27.10
CA ARG A 490 11.54 4.41 26.21
C ARG A 490 10.11 4.58 26.71
N LEU A 491 9.69 5.84 26.84
CA LEU A 491 8.32 6.22 27.17
C LEU A 491 7.66 6.90 25.97
N ALA A 492 6.50 6.39 25.54
CA ALA A 492 5.77 6.93 24.41
C ALA A 492 4.40 7.47 24.82
N ALA A 493 4.01 8.63 24.30
CA ALA A 493 2.67 9.20 24.49
C ALA A 493 2.35 10.19 23.35
N ALA A 494 1.11 10.70 23.30
CA ALA A 494 0.80 11.81 22.42
C ALA A 494 1.70 13.02 22.76
N PRO A 495 2.02 13.93 21.82
CA PRO A 495 3.03 14.97 22.05
C PRO A 495 2.72 15.90 23.24
N GLU A 496 1.45 16.23 23.48
CA GLU A 496 1.04 17.08 24.59
C GLU A 496 1.09 16.32 25.92
N ASP A 497 0.54 15.10 25.91
CA ASP A 497 0.57 14.15 27.02
C ASP A 497 2.00 13.83 27.46
N LEU A 498 2.92 13.60 26.52
CA LEU A 498 4.32 13.31 26.80
C LEU A 498 4.99 14.50 27.51
N ARG A 499 4.74 15.74 27.06
CA ARG A 499 5.28 16.93 27.72
C ARG A 499 4.72 17.11 29.12
N PHE A 500 3.44 16.82 29.31
CA PHE A 500 2.81 16.87 30.62
C PHE A 500 3.43 15.82 31.55
N VAL A 501 3.56 14.57 31.10
CA VAL A 501 4.21 13.50 31.88
C VAL A 501 5.66 13.86 32.21
N LEU A 502 6.46 14.30 31.24
CA LEU A 502 7.85 14.68 31.48
C LEU A 502 7.98 15.82 32.49
N ARG A 503 7.07 16.81 32.44
CA ARG A 503 7.04 17.91 33.41
C ARG A 503 6.71 17.42 34.83
N GLU A 504 5.70 16.58 34.98
CA GLU A 504 5.30 16.03 36.28
C GLU A 504 6.35 15.06 36.86
N LEU A 505 7.14 14.41 35.99
CA LEU A 505 8.31 13.64 36.42
C LEU A 505 9.53 14.53 36.75
N GLY A 506 9.44 15.86 36.63
CA GLY A 506 10.57 16.75 36.83
C GLY A 506 11.68 16.59 35.77
N LEU A 507 11.39 15.94 34.64
CA LEU A 507 12.31 15.65 33.56
C LEU A 507 12.27 16.77 32.52
N THR A 508 12.93 17.88 32.81
CA THR A 508 13.13 18.94 31.80
C THR A 508 14.26 18.58 30.86
N SER A 509 14.07 18.82 29.55
CA SER A 509 15.16 18.74 28.58
C SER A 509 16.26 19.72 28.99
N GLY A 510 17.35 19.20 29.57
CA GLY A 510 18.56 19.99 29.74
C GLY A 510 19.02 20.48 28.37
N PRO A 511 19.62 21.69 28.26
CA PRO A 511 20.12 22.17 26.98
C PRO A 511 21.05 21.12 26.37
N ALA A 512 20.64 20.57 25.24
CA ALA A 512 21.39 19.58 24.48
C ALA A 512 22.70 20.22 23.99
N GLY A 513 23.78 20.05 24.75
CA GLY A 513 25.08 20.58 24.35
C GLY A 513 26.04 20.89 25.50
N ALA A 514 26.44 19.89 26.29
CA ALA A 514 27.65 19.96 27.12
C ALA A 514 28.21 18.57 27.43
N ARG A 515 28.37 17.72 26.40
CA ARG A 515 29.25 16.53 26.49
C ARG A 515 30.17 16.56 25.27
N GLY A 516 31.31 17.23 25.44
CA GLY A 516 32.32 17.36 24.41
C GLY A 516 33.37 18.45 24.64
N ALA A 517 33.72 18.77 25.89
CA ALA A 517 34.90 19.59 26.20
C ALA A 517 35.48 19.11 27.53
N SER A 518 36.07 17.92 27.52
CA SER A 518 36.95 17.47 28.58
C SER A 518 38.40 17.63 28.10
N ALA A 519 39.11 18.54 28.77
CA ALA A 519 40.56 18.55 28.99
C ALA A 519 41.48 18.45 27.75
N ALA A 520 41.74 19.58 27.10
CA ALA A 520 43.06 19.84 26.51
C ALA A 520 43.87 20.66 27.51
N GLY A 521 44.83 19.97 28.14
CA GLY A 521 45.69 20.52 29.19
C GLY A 521 46.50 21.71 28.73
N THR A 522 46.59 22.67 29.64
CA THR A 522 47.62 23.68 29.77
C THR A 522 49.02 23.08 29.55
N ARG A 523 49.76 23.60 28.57
CA ARG A 523 51.23 23.60 28.59
C ARG A 523 51.72 25.04 28.52
N SER A 524 52.24 25.50 29.65
CA SER A 524 53.22 26.58 29.74
C SER A 524 54.63 26.03 29.47
N GLY A 525 55.50 26.86 28.89
CA GLY A 525 56.93 26.62 28.68
C GLY A 525 57.36 27.37 27.43
N SER A 526 57.73 28.65 27.56
CA SER A 526 59.09 29.16 27.81
C SER A 526 59.90 29.26 26.53
#